data_AF-A0A2N1QR97-F1
#
_entry.id   AF-A0A2N1QR97-F1
#
_cell.length_a   1.000
_cell.length_b   1.000
_cell.length_c   1.000
_cell.angle_alpha   90.00
_cell.angle_beta   90.00
_cell.angle_gamma   90.00
#
_symmetry.space_group_name_H-M   'P 1'
#
loop_
_entity.id
_entity.type
_entity.pdbx_description
1 polymer ?
#
loop_
_entity_poly.entity_id
_entity_poly.type
_entity_poly.pdbx_seq_one_letter_code
_entity_poly.pdbx_strand_id
1 'polypeptide(L)'
;QRLSARLDKFVEGRQLDDNATIMVEYTSGAKGLYWSSQIAIGYDNGLRVRIFGTKGTIEWFQEHPDHFTMVKLGEATQGWSRGRDVFVDAAQRYNRLPSGHPEGVFEAFANIYKAYANALLAKKAGKKLDRKALEFPTVEAGVDGVRFIGACVESSEKGAAWITL
;
A
#
# COMPACT_ATOMS: atom_id res chain seq x y z
N GLN A 1 8.77 -15.97 -2.93
CA GLN A 1 8.04 -15.64 -1.68
C GLN A 1 6.80 -16.53 -1.60
N ARG A 2 6.07 -16.63 -0.50
CA ARG A 2 4.86 -17.47 -0.44
C ARG A 2 3.75 -16.88 0.42
N LEU A 3 2.52 -17.32 0.20
CA LEU A 3 1.34 -16.88 0.95
C LEU A 3 0.44 -18.05 1.35
N SER A 4 -0.35 -17.87 2.40
CA SER A 4 -1.48 -18.72 2.78
C SER A 4 -2.68 -17.80 3.02
N ALA A 5 -3.80 -18.06 2.33
CA ALA A 5 -4.97 -17.20 2.31
C ALA A 5 -6.23 -18.00 2.64
N ARG A 6 -7.12 -17.34 3.40
CA ARG A 6 -8.52 -17.75 3.58
C ARG A 6 -9.41 -16.64 3.06
N LEU A 7 -10.25 -16.96 2.08
CA LEU A 7 -11.27 -16.09 1.52
C LEU A 7 -12.64 -16.61 1.97
N ASP A 8 -13.34 -15.80 2.76
CA ASP A 8 -14.61 -16.14 3.41
C ASP A 8 -15.78 -15.45 2.68
N LYS A 9 -16.94 -16.10 2.66
CA LYS A 9 -18.21 -15.57 2.16
C LYS A 9 -19.22 -15.63 3.29
N PHE A 10 -19.35 -14.54 4.05
CA PHE A 10 -20.26 -14.51 5.20
C PHE A 10 -21.69 -14.15 4.82
N VAL A 11 -21.87 -13.27 3.83
CA VAL A 11 -23.22 -12.86 3.40
C VAL A 11 -23.86 -13.96 2.54
N GLU A 12 -25.03 -14.44 2.98
CA GLU A 12 -25.79 -15.45 2.26
C GLU A 12 -26.11 -15.02 0.81
N GLY A 13 -25.95 -15.94 -0.13
CA GLY A 13 -26.17 -15.69 -1.57
C GLY A 13 -25.01 -15.00 -2.30
N ARG A 14 -23.99 -14.49 -1.60
CA ARG A 14 -22.84 -13.82 -2.22
C ARG A 14 -21.94 -14.84 -2.93
N GLN A 15 -21.59 -14.57 -4.19
CA GLN A 15 -20.72 -15.43 -4.99
C GLN A 15 -19.23 -15.16 -4.76
N LEU A 16 -18.86 -13.92 -4.44
CA LEU A 16 -17.48 -13.50 -4.18
C LEU A 16 -17.23 -13.39 -2.67
N ASP A 17 -15.97 -13.50 -2.28
CA ASP A 17 -15.53 -13.29 -0.90
C ASP A 17 -15.81 -11.86 -0.43
N ASP A 18 -16.10 -11.73 0.87
CA ASP A 18 -16.35 -10.46 1.54
C ASP A 18 -15.46 -10.23 2.76
N ASN A 19 -14.60 -11.21 3.06
CA ASN A 19 -13.53 -11.12 4.04
C ASN A 19 -12.36 -12.01 3.62
N ALA A 20 -11.14 -11.52 3.79
CA ALA A 20 -9.92 -12.23 3.42
C ALA A 20 -8.86 -12.07 4.50
N THR A 21 -8.25 -13.18 4.92
CA THR A 21 -7.08 -13.20 5.82
C THR A 21 -5.92 -13.87 5.10
N ILE A 22 -4.81 -13.15 4.92
CA ILE A 22 -3.69 -13.61 4.09
C ILE A 22 -2.38 -13.44 4.87
N MET A 23 -1.72 -14.56 5.18
CA MET A 23 -0.37 -14.58 5.74
C MET A 23 0.64 -14.65 4.60
N VAL A 24 1.74 -13.90 4.71
CA VAL A 24 2.78 -13.84 3.68
C VAL A 24 4.16 -14.03 4.31
N GLU A 25 5.01 -14.80 3.63
CA GLU A 25 6.44 -14.92 3.93
C GLU A 25 7.26 -14.38 2.76
N TYR A 26 8.01 -13.30 3.03
CA TYR A 26 8.86 -12.65 2.04
C TYR A 26 10.21 -13.36 1.93
N THR A 27 10.88 -13.20 0.77
CA THR A 27 12.22 -13.77 0.54
C THR A 27 13.29 -13.21 1.49
N SER A 28 13.07 -12.04 2.07
CA SER A 28 13.93 -11.44 3.08
C SER A 28 13.84 -12.10 4.46
N GLY A 29 12.89 -13.03 4.66
CA GLY A 29 12.55 -13.60 5.98
C GLY A 29 11.54 -12.77 6.78
N ALA A 30 11.15 -11.59 6.27
CA ALA A 30 10.03 -10.83 6.85
C ALA A 30 8.71 -11.59 6.69
N LYS A 31 7.76 -11.34 7.61
CA LYS A 31 6.41 -11.88 7.57
C LYS A 31 5.39 -10.76 7.46
N GLY A 32 4.27 -11.02 6.80
CA GLY A 32 3.19 -10.08 6.60
C GLY A 32 1.83 -10.69 6.90
N LEU A 33 0.89 -9.81 7.25
CA LEU A 33 -0.53 -10.13 7.35
C LEU A 33 -1.30 -9.07 6.56
N TYR A 34 -2.13 -9.54 5.64
CA TYR A 34 -3.12 -8.72 4.96
C TYR A 34 -4.49 -9.15 5.45
N TRP A 35 -5.31 -8.15 5.76
CA TRP A 35 -6.72 -8.34 6.06
C TRP A 35 -7.51 -7.37 5.20
N SER A 36 -8.52 -7.91 4.50
CA SER A 36 -9.47 -7.14 3.71
C SER A 36 -10.87 -7.57 4.11
N SER A 37 -11.79 -6.62 4.25
CA SER A 37 -13.17 -6.92 4.61
C SER A 37 -14.11 -5.86 4.07
N GLN A 38 -15.27 -6.31 3.58
CA GLN A 38 -16.41 -5.46 3.19
C GLN A 38 -17.56 -5.54 4.21
N ILE A 39 -17.36 -6.27 5.31
CA ILE A 39 -18.37 -6.55 6.34
C ILE A 39 -17.91 -6.10 7.74
N ALA A 40 -16.77 -5.42 7.82
CA ALA A 40 -16.26 -4.85 9.06
C ALA A 40 -17.03 -3.56 9.41
N ILE A 41 -18.16 -3.71 10.12
CA ILE A 41 -19.01 -2.59 10.54
C ILE A 41 -18.19 -1.54 11.31
N GLY A 42 -18.38 -0.27 10.97
CA GLY A 42 -17.68 0.87 11.57
C GLY A 42 -16.41 1.30 10.85
N TYR A 43 -16.08 0.70 9.70
CA TYR A 43 -14.98 1.13 8.84
C TYR A 43 -15.51 1.65 7.50
N ASP A 44 -15.19 2.90 7.17
CA ASP A 44 -15.52 3.51 5.88
C ASP A 44 -14.45 3.18 4.83
N ASN A 45 -13.17 3.44 5.14
CA ASN A 45 -12.04 3.10 4.28
C ASN A 45 -10.75 2.89 5.09
N GLY A 46 -10.74 1.84 5.91
CA GLY A 46 -9.70 1.52 6.89
C GLY A 46 -8.37 1.00 6.33
N LEU A 47 -7.88 1.49 5.19
CA LEU A 47 -6.56 1.13 4.66
C LEU A 47 -5.46 1.58 5.64
N ARG A 48 -4.66 0.62 6.10
CA ARG A 48 -3.56 0.85 7.04
C ARG A 48 -2.32 0.12 6.55
N VAL A 49 -1.17 0.80 6.63
CA VAL A 49 0.13 0.20 6.40
C VAL A 49 0.96 0.35 7.66
N ARG A 50 1.49 -0.76 8.17
CA ARG A 50 2.28 -0.81 9.39
C ARG A 50 3.51 -1.68 9.14
N ILE A 51 4.68 -1.13 9.37
CA ILE A 51 5.95 -1.79 9.10
C ILE A 51 6.74 -1.83 10.41
N PHE A 52 7.06 -3.03 10.86
CA PHE A 52 7.80 -3.29 12.09
C PHE A 52 9.17 -3.83 11.73
N GLY A 53 10.22 -3.10 12.10
CA GLY A 53 11.61 -3.46 11.85
C GLY A 53 12.39 -3.60 13.16
N THR A 54 13.64 -4.07 13.04
CA THR A 54 14.55 -4.25 14.18
C THR A 54 14.96 -2.93 14.86
N LYS A 55 14.77 -1.79 14.19
CA LYS A 55 15.16 -0.46 14.68
C LYS A 55 13.97 0.45 15.02
N GLY A 56 12.75 0.01 14.75
CA GLY A 56 11.58 0.86 14.90
C GLY A 56 10.39 0.44 14.06
N THR A 57 9.33 1.23 14.17
CA THR A 57 8.04 1.04 13.53
C THR A 57 7.63 2.30 12.79
N ILE A 58 6.97 2.13 11.64
CA ILE A 58 6.24 3.21 10.96
C ILE A 58 4.81 2.75 10.66
N GLU A 59 3.84 3.63 10.92
CA GLU A 59 2.41 3.37 10.70
C GLU A 59 1.77 4.56 9.98
N TRP A 60 0.96 4.27 8.96
CA TRP A 60 0.23 5.26 8.18
C TRP A 60 -1.17 4.75 7.87
N PHE A 61 -2.18 5.60 8.08
CA PHE A 61 -3.60 5.27 7.91
C PHE A 61 -4.25 6.24 6.93
N GLN A 62 -4.96 5.72 5.91
CA GLN A 62 -5.40 6.54 4.78
C GLN A 62 -6.44 7.60 5.16
N GLU A 63 -7.26 7.36 6.18
CA GLU A 63 -8.26 8.34 6.65
C GLU A 63 -7.62 9.56 7.36
N HIS A 64 -6.34 9.47 7.69
CA HIS A 64 -5.52 10.58 8.18
C HIS A 64 -4.24 10.68 7.32
N PRO A 65 -4.38 10.94 6.01
CA PRO A 65 -3.31 10.71 5.04
C PRO A 65 -2.11 11.65 5.22
N ASP A 66 -2.33 12.80 5.85
CA ASP A 66 -1.32 13.80 6.14
C ASP A 66 -0.42 13.44 7.32
N HIS A 67 -0.73 12.37 8.06
CA HIS A 67 0.00 11.99 9.27
C HIS A 67 0.53 10.56 9.20
N PHE A 68 1.71 10.35 9.79
CA PHE A 68 2.22 9.02 10.07
C PHE A 68 2.89 8.99 11.44
N THR A 69 2.90 7.82 12.06
CA THR A 69 3.57 7.59 13.35
C THR A 69 4.88 6.88 13.10
N MET A 70 5.93 7.29 13.81
CA MET A 70 7.21 6.62 13.85
C MET A 70 7.63 6.37 15.29
N VAL A 71 8.16 5.18 15.56
CA VAL A 71 8.77 4.83 16.84
C VAL A 71 10.15 4.26 16.56
N LYS A 72 11.19 4.86 17.11
CA LYS A 72 12.54 4.26 17.09
C LYS A 72 12.74 3.42 18.34
N LEU A 73 13.55 2.37 18.23
CA LEU A 73 13.87 1.51 19.37
C LEU A 73 14.45 2.35 20.52
N GLY A 74 13.79 2.33 21.68
CA GLY A 74 14.21 3.09 22.86
C GLY A 74 13.77 4.56 22.89
N GLU A 75 13.02 5.04 21.89
CA GLU A 75 12.51 6.41 21.84
C GLU A 75 10.99 6.46 22.02
N ALA A 76 10.48 7.65 22.36
CA ALA A 76 9.05 7.91 22.41
C ALA A 76 8.40 7.81 21.02
N THR A 77 7.08 7.61 21.00
CA THR A 77 6.29 7.65 19.77
C THR A 77 6.24 9.08 19.22
N GLN A 78 6.54 9.24 17.93
CA GLN A 78 6.61 10.53 17.24
C GLN A 78 5.53 10.60 16.15
N GLY A 79 4.72 11.66 16.17
CA GLY A 79 3.75 11.97 15.13
C GLY A 79 4.33 12.93 14.10
N TRP A 80 4.34 12.50 12.85
CA TRP A 80 4.86 13.26 11.71
C TRP A 80 3.72 13.78 10.85
N SER A 81 3.92 14.93 10.22
CA SER A 81 2.91 15.64 9.43
C SER A 81 3.48 16.11 8.11
N ARG A 82 2.74 15.83 7.02
CA ARG A 82 2.98 16.39 5.69
C ARG A 82 3.08 17.91 5.75
N GLY A 83 4.09 18.46 5.07
CA GLY A 83 4.31 19.90 4.93
C GLY A 83 4.81 20.64 6.18
N ARG A 84 4.84 19.99 7.36
CA ARG A 84 5.41 20.57 8.60
C ARG A 84 6.80 19.99 8.84
N ASP A 85 6.88 18.67 8.85
CA ASP A 85 8.12 17.96 9.16
C ASP A 85 8.87 17.63 7.88
N VAL A 86 10.20 17.66 7.96
CA VAL A 86 11.08 17.37 6.83
C VAL A 86 11.37 15.87 6.81
N PHE A 87 10.98 15.21 5.72
CA PHE A 87 11.28 13.81 5.43
C PHE A 87 12.04 13.71 4.10
N VAL A 88 12.11 12.54 3.46
CA VAL A 88 12.87 12.36 2.21
C VAL A 88 12.34 13.26 1.09
N ASP A 89 13.24 13.88 0.32
CA ASP A 89 12.90 14.81 -0.77
C ASP A 89 11.90 14.24 -1.77
N ALA A 90 11.99 12.92 -2.00
CA ALA A 90 11.08 12.20 -2.89
C ALA A 90 9.61 12.25 -2.42
N ALA A 91 9.36 12.27 -1.12
CA ALA A 91 8.01 12.45 -0.60
C ALA A 91 7.60 13.93 -0.57
N GLN A 92 8.51 14.83 -0.22
CA GLN A 92 8.20 16.25 -0.05
C GLN A 92 7.77 16.97 -1.34
N ARG A 93 8.31 16.58 -2.50
CA ARG A 93 7.96 17.20 -3.80
C ARG A 93 6.49 17.04 -4.21
N TYR A 94 5.73 16.19 -3.53
CA TYR A 94 4.32 15.95 -3.78
C TYR A 94 3.37 16.86 -3.00
N ASN A 95 3.91 17.63 -2.05
CA ASN A 95 3.14 18.62 -1.30
C ASN A 95 2.75 19.77 -2.23
N ARG A 96 1.46 20.10 -2.26
CA ARG A 96 0.90 21.24 -3.01
C ARG A 96 0.57 22.39 -2.08
N LEU A 97 0.09 22.08 -0.88
CA LEU A 97 -0.36 23.06 0.09
C LEU A 97 0.53 23.05 1.34
N PRO A 98 0.70 24.21 2.01
CA PRO A 98 1.40 24.29 3.29
C PRO A 98 0.78 23.37 4.36
N SER A 99 1.54 23.10 5.42
CA SER A 99 1.01 22.35 6.58
C SER A 99 -0.27 22.98 7.14
N GLY A 100 -1.14 22.13 7.69
CA GLY A 100 -2.45 22.52 8.21
C GLY A 100 -3.55 22.67 7.15
N HIS A 101 -3.22 22.66 5.86
CA HIS A 101 -4.19 22.58 4.77
C HIS A 101 -4.30 21.13 4.31
N PRO A 102 -5.42 20.44 4.57
CA PRO A 102 -5.55 19.01 4.28
C PRO A 102 -5.36 18.72 2.80
N GLU A 103 -4.52 17.73 2.50
CA GLU A 103 -4.52 17.05 1.20
C GLU A 103 -5.09 15.64 1.39
N GLY A 104 -5.60 15.05 0.32
CA GLY A 104 -6.23 13.73 0.39
C GLY A 104 -6.21 12.97 -0.92
N VAL A 105 -7.28 12.22 -1.15
CA VAL A 105 -7.37 11.28 -2.27
C VAL A 105 -7.20 11.99 -3.63
N PHE A 106 -7.73 13.19 -3.81
CA PHE A 106 -7.61 13.93 -5.07
C PHE A 106 -6.17 14.33 -5.36
N GLU A 107 -5.46 14.84 -4.36
CA GLU A 107 -4.04 15.18 -4.48
C GLU A 107 -3.17 13.95 -4.72
N ALA A 108 -3.47 12.84 -4.05
CA ALA A 108 -2.79 11.56 -4.26
C ALA A 108 -2.98 11.05 -5.70
N PHE A 109 -4.21 11.05 -6.23
CA PHE A 109 -4.46 10.66 -7.61
C PHE A 109 -3.81 11.64 -8.60
N ALA A 110 -3.91 12.94 -8.36
CA ALA A 110 -3.25 13.95 -9.20
C ALA A 110 -1.72 13.78 -9.22
N ASN A 111 -1.11 13.31 -8.12
CA ASN A 111 0.31 12.95 -8.09
C ASN A 111 0.65 11.79 -9.01
N ILE A 112 -0.17 10.72 -9.01
CA ILE A 112 0.00 9.57 -9.90
C ILE A 112 -0.11 9.99 -11.37
N TYR A 113 -1.15 10.75 -11.72
CA TYR A 113 -1.36 11.23 -13.09
C TYR A 113 -0.25 12.17 -13.56
N LYS A 114 0.23 13.07 -12.69
CA LYS A 114 1.35 13.96 -13.00
C LYS A 114 2.62 13.16 -13.27
N ALA A 115 2.94 12.16 -12.44
CA ALA A 115 4.10 11.31 -12.63
C ALA A 115 4.02 10.54 -13.97
N TYR A 116 2.87 9.94 -14.27
CA TYR A 116 2.62 9.25 -15.54
C TYR A 116 2.77 10.19 -16.75
N ALA A 117 2.12 11.35 -16.72
CA ALA A 117 2.15 12.31 -17.82
C ALA A 117 3.58 12.81 -18.10
N ASN A 118 4.36 13.09 -17.06
CA ASN A 118 5.76 13.49 -17.19
C ASN A 118 6.60 12.40 -17.86
N ALA A 119 6.43 11.14 -17.46
CA ALA A 119 7.12 10.01 -18.09
C ALA A 119 6.70 9.82 -19.55
N LEU A 120 5.41 9.97 -19.86
CA LEU A 120 4.91 9.88 -21.23
C LEU A 120 5.51 10.98 -22.13
N LEU A 121 5.55 12.22 -21.65
CA LEU A 121 6.14 13.35 -22.39
C LEU A 121 7.65 13.15 -22.60
N ALA A 122 8.37 12.72 -21.57
CA ALA A 122 9.80 12.43 -21.68
C ALA A 122 10.06 11.30 -22.70
N LYS A 123 9.27 10.23 -22.67
CA LYS A 123 9.34 9.14 -23.67
C LYS A 123 9.08 9.64 -25.09
N LYS A 124 8.04 10.46 -25.30
CA LYS A 124 7.73 11.06 -26.60
C LYS A 124 8.85 11.98 -27.12
N ALA A 125 9.58 12.63 -26.21
CA ALA A 125 10.75 13.44 -26.53
C ALA A 125 12.04 12.63 -26.73
N GLY A 126 11.97 11.29 -26.79
CA GLY A 126 13.14 10.43 -26.96
C GLY A 126 14.07 10.37 -25.75
N LYS A 127 13.66 10.90 -24.59
CA LYS A 127 14.45 10.84 -23.37
C LYS A 127 14.39 9.43 -22.78
N LYS A 128 15.54 8.96 -22.29
CA LYS A 128 15.59 7.73 -21.50
C LYS A 128 14.91 7.97 -20.15
N LEU A 129 13.92 7.13 -19.84
CA LEU A 129 13.28 7.13 -18.53
C LEU A 129 14.19 6.36 -17.57
N ASP A 130 14.55 6.98 -16.45
CA ASP A 130 15.16 6.28 -15.33
C ASP A 130 14.06 5.75 -14.38
N ARG A 131 14.45 4.92 -13.41
CA ARG A 131 13.50 4.40 -12.41
C ARG A 131 12.86 5.51 -11.57
N LYS A 132 13.55 6.64 -11.37
CA LYS A 132 13.03 7.78 -10.62
C LYS A 132 11.95 8.54 -11.40
N ALA A 133 11.88 8.37 -12.72
CA ALA A 133 10.81 8.90 -13.55
C ALA A 133 9.54 8.04 -13.54
N LEU A 134 9.58 6.83 -12.98
CA LEU A 134 8.46 5.86 -12.94
C LEU A 134 7.80 5.83 -11.56
N GLU A 135 7.34 6.98 -11.09
CA GLU A 135 6.72 7.12 -9.77
C GLU A 135 5.19 6.98 -9.83
N PHE A 136 4.75 6.00 -10.60
CA PHE A 136 3.37 5.59 -10.78
C PHE A 136 3.32 4.06 -10.94
N PRO A 137 2.18 3.40 -10.64
CA PRO A 137 2.06 1.95 -10.81
C PRO A 137 2.33 1.53 -12.26
N THR A 138 3.28 0.61 -12.47
CA THR A 138 3.64 0.11 -13.80
C THR A 138 2.77 -1.08 -14.19
N VAL A 139 2.92 -1.55 -15.43
CA VAL A 139 2.23 -2.76 -15.90
C VAL A 139 2.68 -4.00 -15.11
N GLU A 140 3.96 -4.08 -14.74
CA GLU A 140 4.51 -5.16 -13.94
C GLU A 140 3.87 -5.19 -12.54
N ALA A 141 3.66 -4.02 -11.92
CA ALA A 141 2.94 -3.94 -10.64
C ALA A 141 1.49 -4.44 -10.77
N GLY A 142 0.85 -4.20 -11.92
CA GLY A 142 -0.47 -4.75 -12.23
C GLY A 142 -0.46 -6.27 -12.39
N VAL A 143 0.54 -6.81 -13.09
CA VAL A 143 0.74 -8.27 -13.23
C VAL A 143 0.96 -8.93 -11.86
N ASP A 144 1.80 -8.33 -11.02
CA ASP A 144 2.05 -8.82 -9.66
C ASP A 144 0.77 -8.83 -8.82
N GLY A 145 -0.08 -7.80 -8.94
CA GLY A 145 -1.39 -7.75 -8.29
C GLY A 145 -2.32 -8.88 -8.71
N VAL A 146 -2.45 -9.13 -10.02
CA VAL A 146 -3.27 -10.25 -10.55
C VAL A 146 -2.73 -11.59 -10.08
N ARG A 147 -1.40 -11.78 -10.11
CA ARG A 147 -0.75 -13.00 -9.65
C ARG A 147 -0.99 -13.23 -8.15
N PHE A 148 -0.88 -12.18 -7.33
CA PHE A 148 -1.13 -12.25 -5.89
C PHE A 148 -2.56 -12.70 -5.60
N ILE A 149 -3.56 -12.08 -6.25
CA ILE A 149 -4.97 -12.46 -6.08
C ILE A 149 -5.23 -13.90 -6.55
N GLY A 150 -4.70 -14.29 -7.71
CA GLY A 150 -4.83 -15.67 -8.21
C GLY A 150 -4.29 -16.71 -7.23
N ALA A 151 -3.13 -16.46 -6.63
CA ALA A 151 -2.55 -17.33 -5.62
C ALA A 151 -3.35 -17.35 -4.30
N CYS A 152 -4.00 -16.24 -3.92
CA CYS A 152 -4.89 -16.22 -2.76
C CYS A 152 -6.13 -17.10 -2.98
N VAL A 153 -6.73 -17.04 -4.18
CA VAL A 153 -7.84 -17.92 -4.56
C VAL A 153 -7.41 -19.38 -4.53
N GLU A 154 -6.29 -19.71 -5.19
CA GLU A 154 -5.74 -21.08 -5.20
C GLU A 154 -5.47 -21.61 -3.78
N SER A 155 -4.88 -20.76 -2.92
CA SER A 155 -4.60 -21.09 -1.53
C SER A 155 -5.88 -21.41 -0.75
N SER A 156 -6.90 -20.57 -0.90
CA SER A 156 -8.18 -20.72 -0.20
C SER A 156 -8.93 -21.98 -0.63
N GLU A 157 -8.97 -22.28 -1.93
CA GLU A 157 -9.58 -23.51 -2.48
C GLU A 157 -8.89 -24.78 -1.99
N LYS A 158 -7.59 -24.70 -1.69
CA LYS A 158 -6.78 -25.81 -1.14
C LYS A 158 -6.75 -25.83 0.39
N GLY A 159 -7.74 -25.23 1.06
CA GLY A 159 -7.83 -25.24 2.52
C GLY A 159 -6.76 -24.38 3.20
N ALA A 160 -6.51 -23.18 2.65
CA ALA A 160 -5.48 -22.24 3.09
C ALA A 160 -4.04 -22.79 3.00
N ALA A 161 -3.76 -23.65 2.01
CA ALA A 161 -2.42 -24.17 1.76
C ALA A 161 -1.42 -23.06 1.38
N TRP A 162 -0.14 -23.25 1.71
CA TRP A 162 0.90 -22.31 1.29
C TRP A 162 1.18 -22.39 -0.21
N ILE A 163 1.08 -21.27 -0.92
CA ILE A 163 1.32 -21.11 -2.36
C ILE A 163 2.54 -20.22 -2.59
N THR A 164 3.46 -20.66 -3.46
CA THR A 164 4.66 -19.90 -3.83
C THR A 164 4.34 -18.92 -4.98
N LEU A 165 4.80 -17.67 -4.83
CA LEU A 165 4.76 -16.61 -5.84
C LEU A 165 6.11 -16.47 -6.55
#